data_AF-A0A7W6KK48-F1
#
_entry.id   AF-A0A7W6KK48-F1
#
_cell.length_a   1.000
_cell.length_b   1.000
_cell.length_c   1.000
_cell.angle_alpha   90.00
_cell.angle_beta   90.00
_cell.angle_gamma   90.00
#
_symmetry.space_group_name_H-M   'P 1'
#
loop_
_entity.id
_entity.type
_entity.pdbx_description
1 polymer ?
#
loop_
_entity_poly.entity_id
_entity_poly.type
_entity_poly.pdbx_seq_one_letter_code
_entity_poly.pdbx_strand_id
1 'polypeptide(L)'
;MPEGKSEKPMLRSTRIARSAITSFWILFLFVSLGFIAVISMTAFQLQHQIRSTTVENRALTIWEVSRIYENWTALKRTLESDQQRLQSALEKQTILRTELGEASNKLSSSSLLFDKKAHDIVQIAAEFAEFEQSEINCEKYSSVTEENSCHRIITKYSLDSILGNSSDNNSVKNVEEYKDLSDKITSLEVAFNEKYNAVERISDDIYNINKNISESSDKMKYILSSDNNAISFTMGDFLDAKRFLQGIESTWFVPDFSLMPPDMLTLFLVMAMGGLGGAIHLSQLYLKQLNDGPSAIEAYGARYFLLRPFLGAITAIAVFILTKAGVLVIAAGDGQGAAVSPFFVAFLGIISGLLADRALLMIQTAGHRVFSNADDQKVDRWAYGLKTALEALPGEFEKNKEALAQSLEVSVQKIDDWLAETEAVPEDTQRDISLFTHQSKGLLFRDLKA
;
A
#
# COMPACT_ATOMS: atom_id res chain seq x y z
N MET A 1 -37.28 16.27 -58.17
CA MET A 1 -37.56 16.00 -56.75
C MET A 1 -36.95 14.64 -56.43
N PRO A 2 -35.84 14.54 -55.68
CA PRO A 2 -35.32 13.24 -55.29
C PRO A 2 -36.22 12.66 -54.18
N GLU A 3 -36.72 11.45 -54.40
CA GLU A 3 -37.48 10.67 -53.42
C GLU A 3 -36.63 10.46 -52.15
N GLY A 4 -37.10 11.04 -51.04
CA GLY A 4 -36.51 10.83 -49.72
C GLY A 4 -36.70 9.37 -49.30
N LYS A 5 -35.67 8.55 -49.48
CA LYS A 5 -35.61 7.21 -48.88
C LYS A 5 -35.67 7.35 -47.37
N SER A 6 -36.84 7.08 -46.80
CA SER A 6 -37.07 6.95 -45.36
C SER A 6 -36.14 5.85 -44.81
N GLU A 7 -35.04 6.27 -44.16
CA GLU A 7 -34.13 5.38 -43.46
C GLU A 7 -34.93 4.62 -42.38
N LYS A 8 -34.93 3.29 -42.43
CA LYS A 8 -35.73 2.45 -41.53
C LYS A 8 -35.38 2.77 -40.06
N PRO A 9 -36.37 3.03 -39.18
CA PRO A 9 -36.15 3.46 -37.79
C PRO A 9 -35.29 2.50 -36.96
N MET A 10 -35.23 1.22 -37.36
CA MET A 10 -34.46 0.18 -36.69
C MET A 10 -32.92 0.36 -36.81
N LEU A 11 -32.42 1.02 -37.85
CA LEU A 11 -30.98 1.29 -38.02
C LEU A 11 -30.51 2.47 -37.17
N ARG A 12 -31.42 3.37 -36.80
CA ARG A 12 -31.08 4.57 -36.01
C ARG A 12 -30.83 4.24 -34.53
N SER A 13 -31.59 3.32 -33.95
CA SER A 13 -31.42 2.93 -32.52
C SER A 13 -30.11 2.19 -32.26
N THR A 14 -29.68 1.32 -33.18
CA THR A 14 -28.41 0.57 -33.05
C THR A 14 -27.18 1.46 -33.18
N ARG A 15 -27.24 2.51 -34.00
CA ARG A 15 -26.17 3.53 -34.11
C ARG A 15 -26.01 4.33 -32.81
N ILE A 16 -27.12 4.76 -32.19
CA ILE A 16 -27.11 5.52 -30.93
C ILE A 16 -26.58 4.67 -29.77
N ALA A 17 -26.99 3.41 -29.67
CA ALA A 17 -26.49 2.52 -28.62
C ALA A 17 -24.98 2.29 -28.74
N ARG A 18 -24.45 2.10 -29.96
CA ARG A 18 -23.01 1.92 -30.19
C ARG A 18 -22.19 3.15 -29.85
N SER A 19 -22.64 4.34 -30.25
CA SER A 19 -21.93 5.59 -29.93
C SER A 19 -21.91 5.90 -28.43
N ALA A 20 -23.01 5.59 -27.73
CA ALA A 20 -23.08 5.71 -26.28
C ALA A 20 -22.09 4.77 -25.59
N ILE A 21 -22.03 3.50 -26.01
CA ILE A 21 -21.10 2.51 -25.47
C ILE A 21 -19.65 2.93 -25.72
N THR A 22 -19.30 3.39 -26.93
CA THR A 22 -17.93 3.85 -27.22
C THR A 22 -17.55 5.09 -26.43
N SER A 23 -18.48 6.04 -26.28
CA SER A 23 -18.24 7.25 -25.47
C SER A 23 -18.02 6.91 -24.00
N PHE A 24 -18.87 6.04 -23.45
CA PHE A 24 -18.72 5.55 -22.08
C PHE A 24 -17.39 4.80 -21.89
N TRP A 25 -17.00 3.96 -22.84
CA TRP A 25 -15.73 3.24 -22.80
C TRP A 25 -14.51 4.19 -22.82
N ILE A 26 -14.51 5.19 -23.71
CA ILE A 26 -13.42 6.19 -23.78
C ILE A 26 -13.33 6.96 -22.46
N LEU A 27 -14.47 7.39 -21.91
CA LEU A 27 -14.51 8.10 -20.63
C LEU A 27 -13.98 7.21 -19.49
N PHE A 28 -14.47 5.98 -19.40
CA PHE A 28 -14.02 5.01 -18.40
C PHE A 28 -12.51 4.77 -18.48
N LEU A 29 -11.98 4.60 -19.68
CA LEU A 29 -10.56 4.38 -19.91
C LEU A 29 -9.74 5.62 -19.54
N PHE A 30 -10.21 6.83 -19.89
CA PHE A 30 -9.55 8.07 -19.52
C PHE A 30 -9.46 8.25 -18.00
N VAL A 31 -10.57 8.01 -17.29
CA VAL A 31 -10.62 8.07 -15.82
C VAL A 31 -9.72 7.00 -15.21
N SER A 32 -9.77 5.77 -15.70
CA SER A 32 -8.98 4.65 -15.17
C SER A 32 -7.48 4.86 -15.37
N LEU A 33 -7.05 5.27 -16.57
CA LEU A 33 -5.63 5.55 -16.84
C LEU A 33 -5.14 6.79 -16.10
N GLY A 34 -5.96 7.85 -16.02
CA GLY A 34 -5.64 9.04 -15.23
C GLY A 34 -5.48 8.68 -13.75
N PHE A 35 -6.35 7.83 -13.21
CA PHE A 35 -6.28 7.35 -11.83
C PHE A 35 -5.00 6.54 -11.57
N ILE A 36 -4.68 5.57 -12.42
CA ILE A 36 -3.43 4.79 -12.32
C ILE A 36 -2.21 5.70 -12.39
N ALA A 37 -2.22 6.69 -13.29
CA ALA A 37 -1.13 7.65 -13.44
C ALA A 37 -0.93 8.50 -12.18
N VAL A 38 -2.01 9.03 -11.61
CA VAL A 38 -1.98 9.82 -10.36
C VAL A 38 -1.45 8.96 -9.21
N ILE A 39 -1.96 7.74 -9.03
CA ILE A 39 -1.51 6.83 -7.96
C ILE A 39 -0.03 6.47 -8.12
N SER A 40 0.39 6.10 -9.33
CA SER A 40 1.78 5.74 -9.61
C SER A 40 2.71 6.92 -9.34
N MET A 41 2.30 8.14 -9.71
CA MET A 41 3.06 9.35 -9.47
C MET A 41 3.15 9.69 -7.98
N THR A 42 2.03 9.63 -7.25
CA THR A 42 2.00 9.87 -5.80
C THR A 42 2.87 8.86 -5.06
N ALA A 43 2.77 7.58 -5.39
CA ALA A 43 3.61 6.53 -4.82
C ALA A 43 5.10 6.77 -5.13
N PHE A 44 5.42 7.18 -6.35
CA PHE A 44 6.80 7.52 -6.74
C PHE A 44 7.35 8.71 -5.96
N GLN A 45 6.58 9.79 -5.83
CA GLN A 45 6.97 10.98 -5.07
C GLN A 45 7.19 10.64 -3.59
N LEU A 46 6.30 9.85 -3.00
CA LEU A 46 6.43 9.38 -1.63
C LEU A 46 7.71 8.55 -1.43
N GLN A 47 7.99 7.61 -2.34
CA GLN A 47 9.22 6.82 -2.30
C GLN A 47 10.48 7.68 -2.44
N HIS A 48 10.41 8.72 -3.28
CA HIS A 48 11.52 9.65 -3.44
C HIS A 48 11.76 10.47 -2.16
N GLN A 49 10.70 10.96 -1.52
CA GLN A 49 10.78 11.65 -0.23
C GLN A 49 11.37 10.76 0.85
N ILE A 50 10.90 9.51 0.98
CA ILE A 50 11.44 8.54 1.95
C ILE A 50 12.94 8.29 1.72
N ARG A 51 13.36 8.12 0.45
CA ARG A 51 14.76 7.89 0.11
C ARG A 51 15.64 9.11 0.39
N SER A 52 15.07 10.32 0.34
CA SER A 52 15.80 11.54 0.68
C SER A 52 16.04 11.67 2.19
N THR A 53 15.23 10.99 3.02
CA THR A 53 15.42 10.92 4.47
C THR A 53 16.50 9.89 4.78
N THR A 54 17.69 10.35 5.16
CA THR A 54 18.78 9.50 5.61
C THR A 54 18.74 9.32 7.13
N VAL A 55 18.82 8.08 7.60
CA VAL A 55 19.00 7.74 9.01
C VAL A 55 20.36 7.09 9.14
N GLU A 56 21.23 7.61 10.02
CA GLU A 56 22.59 7.09 10.21
C GLU A 56 23.40 6.97 8.90
N ASN A 57 23.30 7.98 8.02
CA ASN A 57 23.93 8.00 6.68
C ASN A 57 23.45 6.90 5.71
N ARG A 58 22.36 6.19 6.01
CA ARG A 58 21.72 5.22 5.12
C ARG A 58 20.37 5.74 4.65
N ALA A 59 20.13 5.69 3.34
CA ALA A 59 18.81 5.98 2.79
C ALA A 59 17.81 4.89 3.20
N LEU A 60 16.67 5.28 3.77
CA LEU A 60 15.63 4.33 4.16
C LEU A 60 14.99 3.70 2.92
N THR A 61 14.80 2.38 2.96
CA THR A 61 13.99 1.68 1.97
C THR A 61 12.52 1.68 2.39
N ILE A 62 11.60 1.65 1.43
CA ILE A 62 10.16 1.62 1.72
C ILE A 62 9.75 0.40 2.55
N TRP A 63 10.43 -0.73 2.37
CA TRP A 63 10.22 -1.95 3.14
C TRP A 63 10.62 -1.80 4.60
N GLU A 64 11.72 -1.10 4.88
CA GLU A 64 12.13 -0.78 6.25
C GLU A 64 11.11 0.14 6.92
N VAL A 65 10.63 1.17 6.21
CA VAL A 65 9.57 2.06 6.72
C VAL A 65 8.28 1.28 6.99
N SER A 66 7.85 0.40 6.07
CA SER A 66 6.66 -0.43 6.29
C SER A 66 6.82 -1.37 7.48
N ARG A 67 8.00 -1.97 7.66
CA ARG A 67 8.29 -2.85 8.80
C ARG A 67 8.31 -2.09 10.13
N ILE A 68 8.92 -0.90 10.16
CA ILE A 68 8.90 -0.02 11.33
C ILE A 68 7.45 0.35 11.66
N TYR A 69 6.63 0.62 10.65
CA TYR A 69 5.21 0.92 10.83
C TYR A 69 4.41 -0.26 11.39
N GLU A 70 4.58 -1.45 10.84
CA GLU A 70 3.88 -2.65 11.32
C GLU A 70 4.24 -2.95 12.77
N ASN A 71 5.52 -2.84 13.12
CA ASN A 71 5.98 -2.97 14.51
C ASN A 71 5.38 -1.87 15.40
N TRP A 72 5.36 -0.61 14.95
CA TRP A 72 4.81 0.50 15.71
C TRP A 72 3.30 0.35 15.92
N THR A 73 2.53 -0.06 14.91
CA THR A 73 1.09 -0.28 15.02
C THR A 73 0.75 -1.47 15.91
N ALA A 74 1.50 -2.56 15.81
CA ALA A 74 1.36 -3.70 16.72
C ALA A 74 1.60 -3.27 18.17
N LEU A 75 2.70 -2.55 18.42
CA LEU A 75 3.06 -2.03 19.74
C LEU A 75 2.01 -1.05 20.28
N LYS A 76 1.51 -0.15 19.44
CA LYS A 76 0.46 0.80 19.80
C LYS A 76 -0.82 0.08 20.21
N ARG A 77 -1.25 -0.95 19.48
CA ARG A 77 -2.43 -1.75 19.84
C ARG A 77 -2.24 -2.47 21.18
N THR A 78 -1.05 -3.01 21.43
CA THR A 78 -0.72 -3.61 22.73
C THR A 78 -0.81 -2.57 23.84
N LEU A 79 -0.24 -1.38 23.65
CA LEU A 79 -0.29 -0.29 24.61
C LEU A 79 -1.73 0.16 24.91
N GLU A 80 -2.56 0.34 23.87
CA GLU A 80 -3.98 0.71 24.02
C GLU A 80 -4.76 -0.37 24.77
N SER A 81 -4.51 -1.64 24.47
CA SER A 81 -5.14 -2.77 25.18
C SER A 81 -4.71 -2.85 26.64
N ASP A 82 -3.42 -2.70 26.93
CA ASP A 82 -2.91 -2.72 28.30
C ASP A 82 -3.39 -1.50 29.11
N GLN A 83 -3.52 -0.33 28.48
CA GLN A 83 -4.12 0.85 29.11
C GLN A 83 -5.60 0.63 29.46
N GLN A 84 -6.37 -0.02 28.60
CA GLN A 84 -7.75 -0.41 28.92
C GLN A 84 -7.82 -1.42 30.06
N ARG A 85 -6.95 -2.45 30.05
CA ARG A 85 -6.86 -3.43 31.13
C ARG A 85 -6.50 -2.79 32.46
N LEU A 86 -5.59 -1.82 32.46
CA LEU A 86 -5.22 -1.05 33.64
C LEU A 86 -6.42 -0.29 34.21
N GLN A 87 -7.19 0.40 33.36
CA GLN A 87 -8.39 1.12 33.78
C GLN A 87 -9.43 0.18 34.41
N SER A 88 -9.70 -0.96 33.78
CA SER A 88 -10.62 -1.96 34.33
C SER A 88 -10.12 -2.58 35.64
N ALA A 89 -8.80 -2.79 35.79
CA ALA A 89 -8.22 -3.31 37.02
C ALA A 89 -8.32 -2.30 38.17
N LEU A 90 -8.06 -1.01 37.90
CA LEU A 90 -8.22 0.07 38.88
C LEU A 90 -9.68 0.25 39.33
N GLU A 91 -10.64 0.13 38.42
CA GLU A 91 -12.06 0.16 38.75
C GLU A 91 -12.45 -1.01 39.66
N LYS A 92 -12.04 -2.23 39.31
CA LYS A 92 -12.27 -3.42 40.15
C LYS A 92 -11.62 -3.30 41.53
N GLN A 93 -10.40 -2.76 41.59
CA GLN A 93 -9.70 -2.51 42.87
C GLN A 93 -10.50 -1.53 43.74
N THR A 94 -11.07 -0.49 43.13
CA THR A 94 -11.88 0.52 43.84
C THR A 94 -13.15 -0.10 44.42
N ILE A 95 -13.85 -0.94 43.64
CA ILE A 95 -15.04 -1.66 44.09
C ILE A 95 -14.69 -2.59 45.25
N LEU A 96 -13.66 -3.43 45.11
CA LEU A 96 -13.25 -4.38 46.14
C LEU A 96 -12.77 -3.71 47.43
N ARG A 97 -12.06 -2.57 47.33
CA ARG A 97 -11.69 -1.78 48.52
C ARG A 97 -12.90 -1.22 49.24
N THR A 98 -13.93 -0.82 48.51
CA THR A 98 -15.20 -0.36 49.10
C THR A 98 -15.89 -1.50 49.83
N GLU A 99 -16.02 -2.66 49.18
CA GLU A 99 -16.60 -3.86 49.79
C GLU A 99 -15.79 -4.39 50.99
N LEU A 100 -14.46 -4.29 50.94
CA LEU A 100 -13.58 -4.64 52.05
C LEU A 100 -13.81 -3.70 53.24
N GLY A 101 -13.99 -2.40 52.98
CA GLY A 101 -14.36 -1.42 54.01
C GLY A 101 -15.70 -1.73 54.67
N GLU A 102 -16.71 -2.11 53.88
CA GLU A 102 -18.01 -2.55 54.42
C GLU A 102 -17.89 -3.83 55.25
N ALA A 103 -17.12 -4.82 54.78
CA ALA A 103 -16.87 -6.06 55.52
C ALA A 103 -16.15 -5.78 56.84
N SER A 104 -15.12 -4.92 56.82
CA SER A 104 -14.39 -4.47 58.00
C SER A 104 -15.31 -3.80 59.02
N ASN A 105 -16.22 -2.93 58.58
CA ASN A 105 -17.18 -2.25 59.46
C ASN A 105 -18.19 -3.24 60.08
N LYS A 106 -18.68 -4.21 59.30
CA LYS A 106 -19.56 -5.29 59.80
C LYS A 106 -18.86 -6.19 60.80
N LEU A 107 -17.60 -6.54 60.54
CA LEU A 107 -16.78 -7.34 61.45
C LEU A 107 -16.53 -6.59 62.75
N SER A 108 -16.10 -5.32 62.70
CA SER A 108 -15.85 -4.50 63.88
C SER A 108 -17.10 -4.30 64.75
N SER A 109 -18.26 -4.00 64.14
CA SER A 109 -19.53 -3.87 64.88
C SER A 109 -20.00 -5.19 65.50
N SER A 110 -19.80 -6.33 64.83
CA SER A 110 -20.13 -7.65 65.37
C SER A 110 -19.17 -8.07 66.49
N SER A 111 -17.88 -7.78 66.36
CA SER A 111 -16.88 -8.00 67.41
C SER A 111 -17.21 -7.23 68.68
N LEU A 112 -17.61 -5.96 68.56
CA LEU A 112 -17.98 -5.15 69.74
C LEU A 112 -19.21 -5.73 70.46
N LEU A 113 -20.21 -6.22 69.72
CA LEU A 113 -21.36 -6.92 70.30
C LEU A 113 -20.93 -8.24 70.97
N PHE A 114 -19.97 -8.94 70.39
CA PHE A 114 -19.45 -10.20 70.90
C PHE A 114 -18.68 -10.01 72.19
N ASP A 115 -17.82 -9.00 72.26
CA ASP A 115 -17.10 -8.65 73.49
C ASP A 115 -18.07 -8.29 74.62
N LYS A 116 -19.14 -7.53 74.30
CA LYS A 116 -20.19 -7.22 75.26
C LYS A 116 -20.90 -8.49 75.77
N LYS A 117 -21.27 -9.41 74.87
CA LYS A 117 -21.94 -10.67 75.26
C LYS A 117 -21.01 -11.65 75.98
N ALA A 118 -19.73 -11.69 75.61
CA ALA A 118 -18.71 -12.47 76.32
C ALA A 118 -18.60 -11.98 77.77
N HIS A 119 -18.59 -10.66 77.97
CA HIS A 119 -18.59 -10.07 79.30
C HIS A 119 -19.82 -10.47 80.12
N ASP A 120 -21.03 -10.38 79.54
CA ASP A 120 -22.27 -10.80 80.19
C ASP A 120 -22.22 -12.29 80.62
N ILE A 121 -21.71 -13.18 79.76
CA ILE A 121 -21.56 -14.62 80.07
C ILE A 121 -20.54 -14.87 81.17
N VAL A 122 -19.40 -14.18 81.12
CA VAL A 122 -18.37 -14.30 82.16
C VAL A 122 -18.91 -13.82 83.51
N GLN A 123 -19.71 -12.75 83.54
CA GLN A 123 -20.38 -12.28 84.74
C GLN A 123 -21.37 -13.32 85.29
N ILE A 124 -22.18 -13.94 84.43
CA ILE A 124 -23.08 -15.04 84.84
C ILE A 124 -22.27 -16.21 85.39
N ALA A 125 -21.20 -16.63 84.71
CA ALA A 125 -20.35 -17.73 85.16
C ALA A 125 -19.69 -17.43 86.52
N ALA A 126 -19.30 -16.17 86.77
CA ALA A 126 -18.75 -15.73 88.04
C ALA A 126 -19.72 -15.90 89.21
N GLU A 127 -21.02 -15.65 88.99
CA GLU A 127 -22.06 -15.84 90.00
C GLU A 127 -22.21 -17.32 90.41
N PHE A 128 -21.99 -18.25 89.48
CA PHE A 128 -22.18 -19.69 89.73
C PHE A 128 -20.95 -20.41 90.31
N ALA A 129 -19.74 -19.87 90.10
CA ALA A 129 -18.51 -20.64 90.33
C ALA A 129 -17.62 -20.13 91.49
N GLU A 130 -18.12 -19.26 92.37
CA GLU A 130 -17.36 -18.68 93.51
C GLU A 130 -15.98 -18.14 93.09
N PHE A 131 -15.86 -17.58 91.88
CA PHE A 131 -14.59 -17.00 91.44
C PHE A 131 -14.20 -15.79 92.31
N GLU A 132 -12.94 -15.72 92.73
CA GLU A 132 -12.38 -14.48 93.27
C GLU A 132 -12.44 -13.41 92.17
N GLN A 133 -13.04 -12.24 92.48
CA GLN A 133 -13.19 -11.10 91.56
C GLN A 133 -11.88 -10.63 90.90
N SER A 134 -10.72 -11.02 91.45
CA SER A 134 -9.40 -10.73 90.92
C SER A 134 -9.06 -11.47 89.61
N GLU A 135 -9.71 -12.60 89.30
CA GLU A 135 -9.46 -13.37 88.08
C GLU A 135 -10.32 -12.91 86.88
N ILE A 136 -11.38 -12.13 87.13
CA ILE A 136 -12.36 -11.71 86.11
C ILE A 136 -12.05 -10.28 85.65
N ASN A 137 -10.81 -10.01 85.27
CA ASN A 137 -10.48 -8.74 84.64
C ASN A 137 -10.52 -8.88 83.11
N CYS A 138 -11.73 -8.70 82.57
CA CYS A 138 -11.99 -8.62 81.13
C CYS A 138 -11.61 -7.25 80.54
N GLU A 139 -11.19 -6.28 81.36
CA GLU A 139 -10.79 -4.98 80.83
C GLU A 139 -9.42 -5.09 80.16
N LYS A 140 -9.42 -4.70 78.88
CA LYS A 140 -8.31 -4.06 78.18
C LYS A 140 -7.42 -4.97 77.33
N TYR A 141 -8.02 -5.60 76.30
CA TYR A 141 -7.30 -5.93 75.07
C TYR A 141 -8.10 -5.46 73.86
N SER A 142 -7.66 -4.36 73.26
CA SER A 142 -8.29 -3.70 72.11
C SER A 142 -7.66 -4.07 70.78
N SER A 143 -6.84 -5.13 70.72
CA SER A 143 -6.23 -5.61 69.49
C SER A 143 -6.91 -6.91 69.07
N VAL A 144 -7.48 -6.92 67.87
CA VAL A 144 -8.24 -8.04 67.27
C VAL A 144 -7.40 -9.34 67.14
N THR A 145 -6.10 -9.26 67.38
CA THR A 145 -5.13 -10.36 67.19
C THR A 145 -4.67 -11.04 68.49
N GLU A 146 -4.97 -10.47 69.66
CA GLU A 146 -4.67 -11.12 70.94
C GLU A 146 -5.94 -11.81 71.47
N GLU A 147 -5.85 -13.13 71.64
CA GLU A 147 -6.91 -14.02 72.09
C GLU A 147 -7.61 -13.44 73.34
N ASN A 148 -8.83 -12.92 73.18
CA ASN A 148 -9.55 -12.19 74.22
C ASN A 148 -9.65 -13.04 75.49
N SER A 149 -9.14 -12.53 76.62
CA SER A 149 -9.10 -13.21 77.91
C SER A 149 -10.45 -13.80 78.33
N CYS A 150 -11.56 -13.12 77.99
CA CYS A 150 -12.91 -13.61 78.26
C CYS A 150 -13.26 -14.84 77.40
N HIS A 151 -12.83 -14.87 76.14
CA HIS A 151 -13.03 -16.03 75.26
C HIS A 151 -12.24 -17.25 75.74
N ARG A 152 -11.02 -17.05 76.25
CA ARG A 152 -10.23 -18.12 76.91
C ARG A 152 -10.92 -18.69 78.14
N ILE A 153 -11.55 -17.85 78.96
CA ILE A 153 -12.31 -18.30 80.13
C ILE A 153 -13.53 -19.13 79.66
N ILE A 154 -14.29 -18.62 78.69
CA ILE A 154 -15.47 -19.31 78.14
C ILE A 154 -15.10 -20.68 77.53
N THR A 155 -14.00 -20.75 76.77
CA THR A 155 -13.51 -22.00 76.17
C THR A 155 -12.95 -22.97 77.20
N LYS A 156 -12.28 -22.48 78.25
CA LYS A 156 -11.70 -23.32 79.33
C LYS A 156 -12.76 -24.01 80.17
N TYR A 157 -13.87 -23.33 80.48
CA TYR A 157 -14.91 -23.91 81.34
C TYR A 157 -15.92 -24.78 80.58
N SER A 158 -15.92 -24.77 79.24
CA SER A 158 -16.95 -25.37 78.38
C SER A 158 -18.34 -24.81 78.66
N LEU A 159 -18.96 -24.20 77.64
CA LEU A 159 -20.30 -23.63 77.75
C LEU A 159 -21.33 -24.66 78.25
N ASP A 160 -21.11 -25.94 77.95
CA ASP A 160 -21.97 -27.05 78.36
C ASP A 160 -22.01 -27.24 79.89
N SER A 161 -20.92 -26.96 80.61
CA SER A 161 -20.94 -27.06 82.08
C SER A 161 -21.69 -25.89 82.72
N ILE A 162 -21.65 -24.71 82.10
CA ILE A 162 -22.39 -23.52 82.55
C ILE A 162 -23.89 -23.74 82.30
N LEU A 163 -24.24 -24.32 81.14
CA LEU A 163 -25.61 -24.68 80.78
C LEU A 163 -26.18 -25.80 81.65
N GLY A 164 -25.39 -26.83 81.97
CA GLY A 164 -25.85 -27.98 82.76
C GLY A 164 -26.27 -27.66 84.20
N ASN A 165 -25.75 -26.56 84.76
CA ASN A 165 -26.04 -26.12 86.12
C ASN A 165 -27.07 -24.99 86.21
N SER A 166 -27.44 -24.36 85.09
CA SER A 166 -28.39 -23.24 85.07
C SER A 166 -29.76 -23.70 84.58
N SER A 167 -30.77 -23.63 85.46
CA SER A 167 -32.19 -23.80 85.05
C SER A 167 -32.82 -22.49 84.56
N ASP A 168 -32.05 -21.41 84.45
CA ASP A 168 -32.55 -20.10 84.05
C ASP A 168 -32.55 -19.99 82.51
N ASN A 169 -33.75 -19.88 81.94
CA ASN A 169 -33.96 -19.71 80.50
C ASN A 169 -33.19 -18.51 79.91
N ASN A 170 -32.92 -17.47 80.71
CA ASN A 170 -32.14 -16.31 80.22
C ASN A 170 -30.66 -16.65 80.02
N SER A 171 -30.09 -17.49 80.87
CA SER A 171 -28.69 -17.93 80.76
C SER A 171 -28.48 -18.79 79.52
N VAL A 172 -29.40 -19.73 79.26
CA VAL A 172 -29.38 -20.58 78.06
C VAL A 172 -29.45 -19.73 76.79
N LYS A 173 -30.38 -18.77 76.75
CA LYS A 173 -30.55 -17.86 75.62
C LYS A 173 -29.30 -17.01 75.37
N ASN A 174 -28.63 -16.50 76.40
CA ASN A 174 -27.41 -15.72 76.25
C ASN A 174 -26.26 -16.55 75.66
N VAL A 175 -26.14 -17.82 76.05
CA VAL A 175 -25.14 -18.75 75.51
C VAL A 175 -25.42 -19.09 74.04
N GLU A 176 -26.68 -19.34 73.67
CA GLU A 176 -27.07 -19.55 72.26
C GLU A 176 -26.79 -18.29 71.41
N GLU A 177 -27.19 -17.10 71.88
CA GLU A 177 -26.91 -15.83 71.19
C GLU A 177 -25.40 -15.59 71.02
N TYR A 178 -24.57 -16.00 71.99
CA TYR A 178 -23.12 -15.91 71.90
C TYR A 178 -22.54 -16.85 70.85
N LYS A 179 -23.02 -18.10 70.81
CA LYS A 179 -22.58 -19.08 69.82
C LYS A 179 -22.93 -18.64 68.40
N ASP A 180 -24.16 -18.18 68.18
CA ASP A 180 -24.59 -17.62 66.90
C ASP A 180 -23.73 -16.42 66.48
N LEU A 181 -23.34 -15.57 67.43
CA LEU A 181 -22.48 -14.42 67.17
C LEU A 181 -21.03 -14.81 66.87
N SER A 182 -20.51 -15.85 67.53
CA SER A 182 -19.20 -16.45 67.26
C SER A 182 -19.13 -17.02 65.83
N ASP A 183 -20.14 -17.78 65.43
CA ASP A 183 -20.23 -18.36 64.08
C ASP A 183 -20.36 -17.24 63.03
N LYS A 184 -21.13 -16.19 63.34
CA LYS A 184 -21.25 -15.00 62.50
C LYS A 184 -19.92 -14.26 62.33
N ILE A 185 -19.14 -14.06 63.40
CA ILE A 185 -17.81 -13.43 63.32
C ILE A 185 -16.88 -14.27 62.45
N THR A 186 -16.83 -15.58 62.68
CA THR A 186 -15.99 -16.49 61.89
C THR A 186 -16.33 -16.41 60.40
N SER A 187 -17.63 -16.37 60.05
CA SER A 187 -18.07 -16.22 58.66
C SER A 187 -17.68 -14.85 58.05
N LEU A 188 -17.72 -13.77 58.85
CA LEU A 188 -17.31 -12.42 58.43
C LEU A 188 -15.79 -12.32 58.25
N GLU A 189 -15.00 -12.99 59.09
CA GLU A 189 -13.54 -13.06 58.94
C GLU A 189 -13.13 -13.79 57.66
N VAL A 190 -13.78 -14.93 57.36
CA VAL A 190 -13.55 -15.65 56.10
C VAL A 190 -13.88 -14.75 54.90
N ALA A 191 -15.03 -14.06 54.93
CA ALA A 191 -15.44 -13.15 53.86
C ALA A 191 -14.50 -11.93 53.74
N PHE A 192 -13.99 -11.41 54.85
CA PHE A 192 -13.01 -10.32 54.87
C PHE A 192 -11.68 -10.76 54.24
N ASN A 193 -11.16 -11.92 54.66
CA ASN A 193 -9.89 -12.47 54.15
C ASN A 193 -9.99 -12.81 52.66
N GLU A 194 -11.12 -13.32 52.19
CA GLU A 194 -11.36 -13.56 50.75
C GLU A 194 -11.27 -12.25 49.94
N LYS A 195 -11.91 -11.18 50.40
CA LYS A 195 -11.86 -9.86 49.77
C LYS A 195 -10.46 -9.23 49.84
N TYR A 196 -9.78 -9.38 50.97
CA TYR A 196 -8.41 -8.90 51.13
C TYR A 196 -7.46 -9.55 50.12
N ASN A 197 -7.50 -10.88 50.01
CA ASN A 197 -6.71 -11.63 49.03
C ASN A 197 -7.06 -11.26 47.58
N ALA A 198 -8.34 -10.95 47.29
CA ALA A 198 -8.74 -10.47 45.98
C ALA A 198 -8.16 -9.09 45.64
N VAL A 199 -8.08 -8.18 46.61
CA VAL A 199 -7.42 -6.86 46.45
C VAL A 199 -5.92 -7.03 46.19
N GLU A 200 -5.26 -7.94 46.89
CA GLU A 200 -3.82 -8.22 46.71
C GLU A 200 -3.53 -8.75 45.29
N ARG A 201 -4.30 -9.74 44.81
CA ARG A 201 -4.16 -10.27 43.43
C ARG A 201 -4.32 -9.18 42.37
N ILE A 202 -5.28 -8.28 42.53
CA ILE A 202 -5.46 -7.16 41.59
C ILE A 202 -4.31 -6.16 41.67
N SER A 203 -3.73 -5.95 42.85
CA SER A 203 -2.55 -5.12 43.00
C SER A 203 -1.36 -5.68 42.21
N ASP A 204 -1.17 -7.00 42.23
CA ASP A 204 -0.15 -7.69 41.43
C ASP A 204 -0.43 -7.58 39.92
N ASP A 205 -1.69 -7.74 39.51
CA ASP A 205 -2.10 -7.54 38.12
C ASP A 205 -1.81 -6.11 37.63
N ILE A 206 -2.11 -5.10 38.44
CA ILE A 206 -1.81 -3.69 38.15
C ILE A 206 -0.30 -3.48 38.00
N TYR A 207 0.51 -4.07 38.88
CA TYR A 207 1.97 -3.99 38.80
C TYR A 207 2.49 -4.59 37.49
N ASN A 208 2.02 -5.78 37.12
CA ASN A 208 2.41 -6.45 35.88
C ASN A 208 1.99 -5.67 34.63
N ILE A 209 0.77 -5.12 34.62
CA ILE A 209 0.29 -4.27 33.50
C ILE A 209 1.16 -3.01 33.38
N ASN A 210 1.44 -2.32 34.48
CA ASN A 210 2.30 -1.13 34.46
C ASN A 210 3.72 -1.44 33.95
N LYS A 211 4.27 -2.60 34.33
CA LYS A 211 5.56 -3.06 33.81
C LYS A 211 5.50 -3.27 32.29
N ASN A 212 4.48 -3.95 31.77
CA ASN A 212 4.31 -4.16 30.32
C ASN A 212 4.14 -2.85 29.55
N ILE A 213 3.40 -1.88 30.12
CA ILE A 213 3.25 -0.54 29.55
C ILE A 213 4.60 0.18 29.50
N SER A 214 5.39 0.13 30.58
CA SER A 214 6.72 0.73 30.62
C SER A 214 7.65 0.12 29.57
N GLU A 215 7.73 -1.21 29.51
CA GLU A 215 8.56 -1.91 28.53
C GLU A 215 8.13 -1.63 27.08
N SER A 216 6.82 -1.53 26.83
CA SER A 216 6.29 -1.19 25.50
C SER A 216 6.56 0.28 25.14
N SER A 217 6.43 1.18 26.11
CA SER A 217 6.77 2.59 25.97
C SER A 217 8.26 2.79 25.68
N ASP A 218 9.15 2.06 26.36
CA ASP A 218 10.59 2.12 26.12
C ASP A 218 10.96 1.58 24.74
N LYS A 219 10.33 0.49 24.29
CA LYS A 219 10.47 0.00 22.91
C LYS A 219 9.99 1.02 21.89
N MET A 220 8.87 1.69 22.16
CA MET A 220 8.34 2.73 21.29
C MET A 220 9.29 3.94 21.26
N LYS A 221 9.81 4.33 22.42
CA LYS A 221 10.81 5.38 22.55
C LYS A 221 12.05 5.01 21.75
N TYR A 222 12.58 3.80 21.86
CA TYR A 222 13.74 3.37 21.06
C TYR A 222 13.49 3.48 19.54
N ILE A 223 12.29 3.08 19.08
CA ILE A 223 11.90 3.21 17.67
C ILE A 223 11.83 4.70 17.23
N LEU A 224 11.41 5.60 18.12
CA LEU A 224 11.22 7.02 17.85
C LEU A 224 12.42 7.92 18.19
N SER A 225 13.27 7.50 19.13
CA SER A 225 14.41 8.22 19.69
C SER A 225 15.71 7.96 18.96
N SER A 226 15.63 7.28 17.81
CA SER A 226 16.67 7.36 16.77
C SER A 226 16.69 8.78 16.18
N ASP A 227 17.04 9.76 17.02
CA ASP A 227 17.49 11.15 16.86
C ASP A 227 17.00 12.05 15.70
N ASN A 228 16.01 11.66 14.92
CA ASN A 228 15.55 12.45 13.80
C ASN A 228 14.06 12.77 13.95
N ASN A 229 13.76 14.00 14.37
CA ASN A 229 12.44 14.63 14.18
C ASN A 229 11.96 14.53 12.72
N ALA A 230 12.88 14.32 11.77
CA ALA A 230 12.58 14.00 10.39
C ALA A 230 11.83 12.67 10.23
N ILE A 231 12.11 11.63 11.03
CA ILE A 231 11.44 10.33 10.93
C ILE A 231 9.98 10.45 11.39
N SER A 232 9.69 11.12 12.49
CA SER A 232 8.31 11.24 12.99
C SER A 232 7.41 12.02 12.03
N PHE A 233 7.91 13.11 11.45
CA PHE A 233 7.22 13.88 10.42
C PHE A 233 7.03 13.07 9.12
N THR A 234 8.10 12.47 8.59
CA THR A 234 8.05 11.65 7.37
C THR A 234 7.13 10.44 7.56
N MET A 235 7.09 9.86 8.77
CA MET A 235 6.23 8.73 9.07
C MET A 235 4.77 9.18 9.03
N GLY A 236 4.40 10.31 9.63
CA GLY A 236 3.04 10.86 9.57
C GLY A 236 2.52 11.00 8.13
N ASP A 237 3.30 11.69 7.29
CA ASP A 237 2.97 11.86 5.86
C ASP A 237 2.89 10.53 5.11
N PHE A 238 3.81 9.60 5.41
CA PHE A 238 3.77 8.24 4.87
C PHE A 238 2.51 7.48 5.30
N LEU A 239 2.03 7.67 6.52
CA LEU A 239 0.82 7.00 7.01
C LEU A 239 -0.43 7.53 6.36
N ASP A 240 -0.53 8.85 6.20
CA ASP A 240 -1.68 9.45 5.54
C ASP A 240 -1.69 9.07 4.06
N ALA A 241 -0.53 9.07 3.40
CA ALA A 241 -0.39 8.60 2.04
C ALA A 241 -0.70 7.09 1.92
N LYS A 242 -0.17 6.24 2.80
CA LYS A 242 -0.43 4.79 2.79
C LYS A 242 -1.89 4.49 3.06
N ARG A 243 -2.55 5.19 4.00
CA ARG A 243 -4.00 5.03 4.26
C ARG A 243 -4.83 5.47 3.06
N PHE A 244 -4.45 6.57 2.42
CA PHE A 244 -5.11 7.02 1.19
C PHE A 244 -4.97 5.98 0.07
N LEU A 245 -3.75 5.46 -0.14
CA LEU A 245 -3.47 4.41 -1.11
C LEU A 245 -4.21 3.10 -0.78
N GLN A 246 -4.18 2.64 0.47
CA GLN A 246 -4.89 1.44 0.91
C GLN A 246 -6.41 1.59 0.78
N GLY A 247 -6.95 2.78 1.07
CA GLY A 247 -8.37 3.07 0.88
C GLY A 247 -8.77 2.90 -0.59
N ILE A 248 -7.91 3.36 -1.51
CA ILE A 248 -8.09 3.18 -2.95
C ILE A 248 -7.91 1.71 -3.36
N GLU A 249 -6.83 1.07 -2.93
CA GLU A 249 -6.43 -0.30 -3.28
C GLU A 249 -7.42 -1.35 -2.81
N SER A 250 -8.16 -1.07 -1.72
CA SER A 250 -9.27 -1.92 -1.27
C SER A 250 -10.38 -2.10 -2.33
N THR A 251 -10.37 -1.27 -3.37
CA THR A 251 -11.28 -1.36 -4.52
C THR A 251 -10.77 -2.39 -5.55
N TRP A 252 -10.94 -3.68 -5.23
CA TRP A 252 -10.87 -4.94 -6.00
C TRP A 252 -9.92 -5.18 -7.22
N PHE A 253 -9.18 -4.22 -7.78
CA PHE A 253 -8.38 -4.44 -9.01
C PHE A 253 -7.04 -3.70 -9.07
N VAL A 254 -6.68 -2.98 -8.01
CA VAL A 254 -5.46 -2.16 -8.00
C VAL A 254 -4.42 -2.88 -7.14
N PRO A 255 -3.28 -3.33 -7.70
CA PRO A 255 -2.21 -3.93 -6.91
C PRO A 255 -1.62 -2.91 -5.92
N ASP A 256 -0.96 -3.37 -4.85
CA ASP A 256 -0.39 -2.49 -3.82
C ASP A 256 0.79 -1.67 -4.40
N PHE A 257 0.49 -0.47 -4.89
CA PHE A 257 1.48 0.42 -5.52
C PHE A 257 2.44 0.97 -4.47
N SER A 258 2.02 1.04 -3.20
CA SER A 258 2.84 1.58 -2.13
C SER A 258 4.12 0.77 -1.91
N LEU A 259 4.06 -0.55 -2.10
CA LEU A 259 5.18 -1.46 -1.88
C LEU A 259 6.01 -1.78 -3.14
N MET A 260 5.57 -1.34 -4.33
CA MET A 260 6.27 -1.68 -5.57
C MET A 260 7.64 -0.99 -5.69
N PRO A 261 8.65 -1.63 -6.31
CA PRO A 261 9.90 -0.96 -6.65
C PRO A 261 9.67 0.28 -7.54
N PRO A 262 10.43 1.37 -7.38
CA PRO A 262 10.20 2.60 -8.14
C PRO A 262 10.35 2.44 -9.66
N ASP A 263 11.15 1.47 -10.13
CA ASP A 263 11.23 1.13 -11.56
C ASP A 263 9.89 0.59 -12.09
N MET A 264 9.17 -0.22 -11.29
CA MET A 264 7.85 -0.73 -11.67
C MET A 264 6.81 0.40 -11.67
N LEU A 265 6.84 1.28 -10.66
CA LEU A 265 5.98 2.47 -10.62
C LEU A 265 6.18 3.35 -11.85
N THR A 266 7.44 3.56 -12.25
CA THR A 266 7.77 4.34 -13.44
C THR A 266 7.23 3.65 -14.71
N LEU A 267 7.33 2.32 -14.79
CA LEU A 267 6.80 1.56 -15.93
C LEU A 267 5.27 1.64 -16.01
N PHE A 268 4.55 1.53 -14.89
CA PHE A 268 3.11 1.74 -14.84
C PHE A 268 2.71 3.16 -15.23
N LEU A 269 3.45 4.16 -14.75
CA LEU A 269 3.26 5.56 -15.11
C LEU A 269 3.42 5.76 -16.63
N VAL A 270 4.49 5.22 -17.23
CA VAL A 270 4.72 5.27 -18.69
C VAL A 270 3.57 4.63 -19.45
N MET A 271 3.17 3.43 -19.04
CA MET A 271 2.11 2.67 -19.67
C MET A 271 0.78 3.44 -19.61
N ALA A 272 0.43 3.97 -18.44
CA ALA A 272 -0.78 4.75 -18.24
C ALA A 272 -0.78 6.05 -19.06
N MET A 273 0.34 6.78 -19.05
CA MET A 273 0.50 8.02 -19.82
C MET A 273 0.50 7.78 -21.34
N GLY A 274 1.11 6.68 -21.80
CA GLY A 274 1.04 6.24 -23.20
C GLY A 274 -0.36 5.85 -23.63
N GLY A 275 -1.06 5.08 -22.80
CA GLY A 275 -2.46 4.75 -23.03
C GLY A 275 -3.35 6.00 -23.05
N LEU A 276 -3.10 6.96 -22.17
CA LEU A 276 -3.82 8.23 -22.10
C LEU A 276 -3.55 9.07 -23.35
N GLY A 277 -2.31 9.13 -23.85
CA GLY A 277 -1.99 9.74 -25.14
C GLY A 277 -2.75 9.09 -26.29
N GLY A 278 -2.82 7.75 -26.32
CA GLY A 278 -3.62 6.99 -27.29
C GLY A 278 -5.12 7.29 -27.18
N ALA A 279 -5.64 7.46 -25.97
CA ALA A 279 -7.02 7.83 -25.71
C ALA A 279 -7.33 9.27 -26.15
N ILE A 280 -6.43 10.24 -25.92
CA ILE A 280 -6.59 11.61 -26.42
C ILE A 280 -6.67 11.63 -27.95
N HIS A 281 -5.77 10.91 -28.62
CA HIS A 281 -5.80 10.78 -30.07
C HIS A 281 -7.16 10.22 -30.56
N LEU A 282 -7.67 9.21 -29.87
CA LEU A 282 -8.98 8.62 -30.15
C LEU A 282 -10.12 9.63 -29.96
N SER A 283 -10.09 10.41 -28.88
CA SER A 283 -11.06 11.48 -28.63
C SER A 283 -11.01 12.57 -29.70
N GLN A 284 -9.83 12.94 -30.19
CA GLN A 284 -9.69 13.90 -31.29
C GLN A 284 -10.29 13.36 -32.59
N LEU A 285 -10.05 12.09 -32.91
CA LEU A 285 -10.65 11.44 -34.07
C LEU A 285 -12.18 11.39 -33.94
N TYR A 286 -12.69 11.04 -32.75
CA TYR A 286 -14.11 10.99 -32.47
C TYR A 286 -14.78 12.37 -32.63
N LEU A 287 -14.15 13.45 -32.13
CA LEU A 287 -14.64 14.81 -32.27
C LEU A 287 -14.61 15.32 -33.72
N LYS A 288 -13.53 15.04 -34.46
CA LYS A 288 -13.47 15.39 -35.89
C LYS A 288 -14.58 14.72 -36.69
N GLN A 289 -14.89 13.47 -36.36
CA GLN A 289 -15.93 12.72 -37.03
C GLN A 289 -17.35 13.23 -36.74
N LEU A 290 -17.61 13.72 -35.52
CA LEU A 290 -18.87 14.40 -35.20
C LEU A 290 -19.13 15.61 -36.13
N ASN A 291 -18.06 16.24 -36.62
CA ASN A 291 -18.13 17.40 -37.50
C ASN A 291 -18.15 17.04 -39.00
N ASP A 292 -17.41 16.00 -39.43
CA ASP A 292 -17.19 15.68 -40.86
C ASP A 292 -18.08 14.55 -41.43
N GLY A 293 -18.98 13.97 -40.63
CA GLY A 293 -20.00 13.01 -41.09
C GLY A 293 -19.68 11.51 -40.85
N PRO A 294 -20.64 10.60 -41.15
CA PRO A 294 -20.71 9.24 -40.58
C PRO A 294 -19.70 8.19 -41.10
N SER A 295 -18.69 8.53 -41.89
CA SER A 295 -17.90 7.56 -42.66
C SER A 295 -16.75 6.86 -41.92
N ALA A 296 -16.22 7.38 -40.80
CA ALA A 296 -15.01 6.83 -40.19
C ALA A 296 -15.23 5.65 -39.20
N ILE A 297 -16.30 5.64 -38.39
CA ILE A 297 -16.60 4.53 -37.46
C ILE A 297 -17.04 3.26 -38.22
N GLU A 298 -17.66 3.42 -39.39
CA GLU A 298 -17.98 2.27 -40.24
C GLU A 298 -16.70 1.67 -40.86
N ALA A 299 -15.66 2.48 -41.10
CA ALA A 299 -14.36 2.02 -41.61
C ALA A 299 -13.48 1.39 -40.52
N TYR A 300 -13.43 1.99 -39.32
CA TYR A 300 -12.61 1.54 -38.20
C TYR A 300 -13.50 0.89 -37.14
N GLY A 301 -13.76 -0.41 -37.26
CA GLY A 301 -14.64 -1.15 -36.35
C GLY A 301 -14.26 -0.99 -34.86
N ALA A 302 -15.18 -1.33 -33.94
CA ALA A 302 -15.02 -1.15 -32.49
C ALA A 302 -13.72 -1.70 -31.88
N ARG A 303 -13.11 -2.70 -32.53
CA ARG A 303 -11.80 -3.27 -32.15
C ARG A 303 -10.68 -2.23 -32.19
N TYR A 304 -10.71 -1.32 -33.16
CA TYR A 304 -9.73 -0.25 -33.29
C TYR A 304 -9.75 0.68 -32.07
N PHE A 305 -10.95 1.10 -31.65
CA PHE A 305 -11.15 1.96 -30.47
C PHE A 305 -10.68 1.28 -29.18
N LEU A 306 -10.86 -0.04 -29.06
CA LEU A 306 -10.43 -0.79 -27.89
C LEU A 306 -8.91 -0.99 -27.85
N LEU A 307 -8.27 -1.30 -28.99
CA LEU A 307 -6.84 -1.61 -29.06
C LEU A 307 -5.93 -0.37 -29.09
N ARG A 308 -6.44 0.78 -29.51
CA ARG A 308 -5.62 1.99 -29.72
C ARG A 308 -4.90 2.48 -28.45
N PRO A 309 -5.55 2.55 -27.27
CA PRO A 309 -4.85 2.93 -26.03
C PRO A 309 -3.78 1.91 -25.64
N PHE A 310 -4.02 0.61 -25.82
CA PHE A 310 -2.99 -0.41 -25.57
C PHE A 310 -1.79 -0.25 -26.51
N LEU A 311 -2.04 0.09 -27.79
CA LEU A 311 -0.97 0.40 -28.72
C LEU A 311 -0.13 1.60 -28.24
N GLY A 312 -0.80 2.67 -27.79
CA GLY A 312 -0.12 3.84 -27.21
C GLY A 312 0.69 3.51 -25.95
N ALA A 313 0.20 2.60 -25.12
CA ALA A 313 0.92 2.11 -23.95
C ALA A 313 2.17 1.31 -24.32
N ILE A 314 2.07 0.40 -25.30
CA ILE A 314 3.20 -0.41 -25.80
C ILE A 314 4.26 0.49 -26.46
N THR A 315 3.84 1.45 -27.29
CA THR A 315 4.79 2.39 -27.93
C THR A 315 5.51 3.24 -26.89
N ALA A 316 4.80 3.73 -25.87
CA ALA A 316 5.42 4.47 -24.77
C ALA A 316 6.47 3.63 -24.02
N ILE A 317 6.21 2.34 -23.76
CA ILE A 317 7.19 1.44 -23.14
C ILE A 317 8.43 1.29 -24.03
N ALA A 318 8.24 1.07 -25.34
CA ALA A 318 9.37 0.92 -26.26
C ALA A 318 10.25 2.17 -26.31
N VAL A 319 9.64 3.37 -26.39
CA VAL A 319 10.35 4.66 -26.38
C VAL A 319 11.02 4.90 -25.03
N PHE A 320 10.38 4.52 -23.92
CA PHE A 320 10.98 4.63 -22.59
C PHE A 320 12.22 3.74 -22.44
N ILE A 321 12.16 2.47 -22.88
CA ILE A 321 13.31 1.56 -22.86
C ILE A 321 14.46 2.13 -23.70
N LEU A 322 14.17 2.59 -24.91
CA LEU A 322 15.17 3.19 -25.79
C LEU A 322 15.81 4.43 -25.15
N THR A 323 14.99 5.27 -24.51
CA THR A 323 15.46 6.47 -23.81
C THR A 323 16.31 6.12 -22.60
N LYS A 324 15.89 5.17 -21.77
CA LYS A 324 16.65 4.71 -20.59
C LYS A 324 17.99 4.09 -21.02
N ALA A 325 18.01 3.30 -22.10
CA ALA A 325 19.23 2.77 -22.68
C ALA A 325 20.15 3.87 -23.23
N GLY A 326 19.59 4.88 -23.90
CA GLY A 326 20.35 6.04 -24.41
C GLY A 326 20.97 6.88 -23.28
N VAL A 327 20.20 7.18 -22.23
CA VAL A 327 20.70 7.89 -21.04
C VAL A 327 21.80 7.08 -20.35
N LEU A 328 21.66 5.75 -20.27
CA LEU A 328 22.67 4.88 -19.68
C LEU A 328 24.01 4.95 -20.44
N VAL A 329 23.99 4.98 -21.77
CA VAL A 329 25.21 5.10 -22.58
C VAL A 329 25.92 6.44 -22.35
N ILE A 330 25.17 7.52 -22.18
CA ILE A 330 25.72 8.87 -21.93
C ILE A 330 26.23 8.99 -20.47
N ALA A 331 25.49 8.46 -19.51
CA ALA A 331 25.79 8.55 -18.08
C ALA A 331 26.85 7.54 -17.59
N ALA A 332 27.20 6.52 -18.39
CA ALA A 332 28.24 5.54 -18.07
C ALA A 332 29.63 6.15 -17.82
N GLY A 333 29.85 7.43 -18.19
CA GLY A 333 31.06 8.17 -17.85
C GLY A 333 31.23 8.50 -16.37
N ASP A 334 30.14 8.67 -15.60
CA ASP A 334 30.18 9.18 -14.22
C ASP A 334 29.75 8.16 -13.15
N GLY A 335 29.47 6.90 -13.52
CA GLY A 335 29.20 5.79 -12.58
C GLY A 335 27.92 5.90 -11.73
N GLN A 336 27.29 7.08 -11.67
CA GLN A 336 25.97 7.27 -11.08
C GLN A 336 24.93 7.31 -12.19
N GLY A 337 24.16 6.23 -12.33
CA GLY A 337 23.03 6.19 -13.25
C GLY A 337 22.08 7.35 -12.95
N ALA A 338 22.01 8.32 -13.86
CA ALA A 338 21.17 9.50 -13.70
C ALA A 338 19.69 9.08 -13.61
N ALA A 339 19.07 9.32 -12.46
CA ALA A 339 17.65 9.06 -12.28
C ALA A 339 16.85 10.01 -13.19
N VAL A 340 16.13 9.45 -14.17
CA VAL A 340 15.30 10.24 -15.09
C VAL A 340 14.08 10.77 -14.32
N SER A 341 13.81 12.07 -14.45
CA SER A 341 12.65 12.69 -13.82
C SER A 341 11.34 12.02 -14.25
N PRO A 342 10.45 11.63 -13.31
CA PRO A 342 9.18 10.98 -13.63
C PRO A 342 8.26 11.85 -14.50
N PHE A 343 8.38 13.19 -14.38
CA PHE A 343 7.62 14.13 -15.21
C PHE A 343 8.04 14.07 -16.69
N PHE A 344 9.36 13.97 -16.93
CA PHE A 344 9.88 13.82 -18.28
C PHE A 344 9.45 12.48 -18.89
N VAL A 345 9.48 11.42 -18.08
CA VAL A 345 9.02 10.09 -18.48
C VAL A 345 7.52 10.09 -18.81
N ALA A 346 6.69 10.73 -17.99
CA ALA A 346 5.26 10.88 -18.24
C ALA A 346 4.99 11.67 -19.55
N PHE A 347 5.71 12.77 -19.75
CA PHE A 347 5.62 13.56 -20.98
C PHE A 347 5.99 12.75 -22.23
N LEU A 348 7.09 12.01 -22.19
CA LEU A 348 7.49 11.09 -23.26
C LEU A 348 6.42 10.03 -23.50
N GLY A 349 5.81 9.48 -22.45
CA GLY A 349 4.71 8.54 -22.54
C GLY A 349 3.53 9.11 -23.32
N ILE A 350 3.03 10.29 -22.93
CA ILE A 350 1.90 10.96 -23.60
C ILE A 350 2.20 11.21 -25.07
N ILE A 351 3.38 11.78 -25.40
CA ILE A 351 3.76 12.04 -26.79
C ILE A 351 3.86 10.75 -27.60
N SER A 352 4.45 9.71 -27.03
CA SER A 352 4.58 8.40 -27.69
C SER A 352 3.23 7.75 -27.96
N GLY A 353 2.26 7.94 -27.05
CA GLY A 353 0.88 7.50 -27.24
C GLY A 353 0.14 8.29 -28.32
N LEU A 354 0.27 9.62 -28.31
CA LEU A 354 -0.32 10.50 -29.31
C LEU A 354 0.22 10.25 -30.73
N LEU A 355 1.52 9.94 -30.82
CA LEU A 355 2.25 9.72 -32.07
C LEU A 355 2.50 8.24 -32.36
N ALA A 356 1.75 7.31 -31.75
CA ALA A 356 2.02 5.88 -31.81
C ALA A 356 2.26 5.35 -33.23
N ASP A 357 1.48 5.78 -34.23
CA ASP A 357 1.69 5.37 -35.63
C ASP A 357 3.03 5.82 -36.19
N ARG A 358 3.39 7.09 -35.97
CA ARG A 358 4.66 7.65 -36.46
C ARG A 358 5.84 7.06 -35.70
N ALA A 359 5.68 6.85 -34.39
CA ALA A 359 6.69 6.22 -33.56
C ALA A 359 6.95 4.78 -34.00
N LEU A 360 5.91 4.00 -34.31
CA LEU A 360 6.05 2.65 -34.84
C LEU A 360 6.76 2.64 -36.19
N LEU A 361 6.38 3.52 -37.12
CA LEU A 361 7.06 3.63 -38.41
C LEU A 361 8.54 4.01 -38.25
N MET A 362 8.85 4.90 -37.31
CA MET A 362 10.23 5.29 -37.00
C MET A 362 11.02 4.12 -36.41
N ILE A 363 10.45 3.37 -35.46
CA ILE A 363 11.08 2.18 -34.86
C ILE A 363 11.26 1.09 -35.92
N GLN A 364 10.28 0.87 -36.80
CA GLN A 364 10.41 -0.08 -37.91
C GLN A 364 11.50 0.34 -38.88
N THR A 365 11.58 1.63 -39.24
CA THR A 365 12.61 2.14 -40.15
C THR A 365 14.00 2.04 -39.52
N ALA A 366 14.14 2.41 -38.25
CA ALA A 366 15.41 2.31 -37.52
C ALA A 366 15.82 0.85 -37.30
N GLY A 367 14.88 -0.01 -36.88
CA GLY A 367 15.08 -1.44 -36.74
C GLY A 367 15.45 -2.09 -38.07
N HIS A 368 14.81 -1.68 -39.16
CA HIS A 368 15.18 -2.14 -40.49
C HIS A 368 16.63 -1.76 -40.78
N ARG A 369 17.07 -0.51 -40.58
CA ARG A 369 18.47 -0.10 -40.78
C ARG A 369 19.49 -0.84 -39.89
N VAL A 370 19.13 -1.13 -38.64
CA VAL A 370 20.03 -1.79 -37.68
C VAL A 370 20.11 -3.30 -37.93
N PHE A 371 18.99 -3.95 -38.21
CA PHE A 371 18.92 -5.40 -38.43
C PHE A 371 19.11 -5.80 -39.90
N SER A 372 19.01 -4.85 -40.85
CA SER A 372 19.45 -5.04 -42.24
C SER A 372 20.97 -4.99 -42.34
N ASN A 373 21.70 -5.57 -41.37
CA ASN A 373 23.15 -5.64 -41.30
C ASN A 373 23.78 -5.67 -42.70
N ALA A 374 24.35 -4.54 -43.10
CA ALA A 374 25.76 -4.29 -43.41
C ALA A 374 26.63 -5.38 -44.07
N ASP A 375 26.13 -6.56 -44.44
CA ASP A 375 26.94 -7.59 -45.10
C ASP A 375 26.22 -8.58 -46.03
N ASP A 376 24.88 -8.60 -46.17
CA ASP A 376 24.25 -9.76 -46.87
C ASP A 376 23.04 -9.51 -47.79
N GLN A 377 22.97 -8.34 -48.43
CA GLN A 377 22.36 -8.21 -49.77
C GLN A 377 22.69 -6.82 -50.34
N LYS A 378 23.80 -6.71 -51.08
CA LYS A 378 23.83 -5.78 -52.21
C LYS A 378 22.67 -6.23 -53.10
N VAL A 379 21.52 -5.60 -52.98
CA VAL A 379 20.39 -5.91 -53.87
C VAL A 379 20.86 -5.49 -55.25
N ASP A 380 21.16 -6.49 -56.08
CA ASP A 380 21.58 -6.27 -57.46
C ASP A 380 20.47 -5.50 -58.18
N ARG A 381 20.74 -4.23 -58.48
CA ARG A 381 19.80 -3.37 -59.18
C ARG A 381 20.21 -3.20 -60.63
N TRP A 382 19.26 -3.43 -61.51
CA TRP A 382 19.45 -3.44 -62.95
C TRP A 382 19.02 -2.10 -63.54
N ALA A 383 19.74 -1.61 -64.55
CA ALA A 383 19.58 -0.27 -65.12
C ALA A 383 18.42 -0.15 -66.13
N TYR A 384 17.26 -0.69 -65.78
CA TYR A 384 16.07 -0.79 -66.64
C TYR A 384 15.67 0.53 -67.32
N GLY A 385 15.69 1.63 -66.57
CA GLY A 385 15.29 2.95 -67.07
C GLY A 385 16.44 3.77 -67.69
N LEU A 386 17.68 3.27 -67.65
CA LEU A 386 18.86 4.07 -67.99
C LEU A 386 18.92 4.39 -69.49
N LYS A 387 18.57 3.44 -70.36
CA LYS A 387 18.57 3.67 -71.80
C LYS A 387 17.63 4.81 -72.20
N THR A 388 16.39 4.73 -71.74
CA THR A 388 15.36 5.76 -71.98
C THR A 388 15.78 7.11 -71.41
N ALA A 389 16.44 7.12 -70.24
CA ALA A 389 16.92 8.34 -69.63
C ALA A 389 18.07 8.99 -70.42
N LEU A 390 18.98 8.20 -70.99
CA LEU A 390 20.08 8.70 -71.84
C LEU A 390 19.60 9.21 -73.21
N GLU A 391 18.58 8.57 -73.78
CA GLU A 391 17.92 9.02 -75.03
C GLU A 391 17.16 10.34 -74.84
N ALA A 392 16.66 10.60 -73.62
CA ALA A 392 15.94 11.83 -73.30
C ALA A 392 16.86 13.04 -73.09
N LEU A 393 18.17 12.84 -72.93
CA LEU A 393 19.13 13.93 -72.78
C LEU A 393 19.42 14.60 -74.14
N PRO A 394 19.64 15.93 -74.18
CA PRO A 394 19.94 16.64 -75.41
C PRO A 394 21.32 16.23 -75.96
N GLY A 395 21.34 15.54 -77.10
CA GLY A 395 22.58 15.10 -77.77
C GLY A 395 22.39 13.80 -78.53
N GLU A 396 23.46 13.32 -79.16
CA GLU A 396 23.50 11.95 -79.71
C GLU A 396 23.68 10.94 -78.57
N PHE A 397 22.94 9.82 -78.63
CA PHE A 397 22.94 8.79 -77.59
C PHE A 397 24.36 8.29 -77.25
N GLU A 398 25.18 8.02 -78.27
CA GLU A 398 26.57 7.56 -78.08
C GLU A 398 27.42 8.59 -77.33
N LYS A 399 27.25 9.89 -77.64
CA LYS A 399 27.97 10.97 -76.97
C LYS A 399 27.56 11.10 -75.50
N ASN A 400 26.27 10.91 -75.19
CA ASN A 400 25.76 10.90 -73.82
C ASN A 400 26.28 9.68 -73.04
N LYS A 401 26.38 8.51 -73.70
CA LYS A 401 26.97 7.30 -73.14
C LYS A 401 28.46 7.48 -72.82
N GLU A 402 29.23 8.04 -73.74
CA GLU A 402 30.65 8.35 -73.53
C GLU A 402 30.86 9.37 -72.39
N ALA A 403 30.03 10.41 -72.32
CA ALA A 403 30.06 11.39 -71.24
C ALA A 403 29.70 10.77 -69.88
N LEU A 404 28.76 9.82 -69.84
CA LEU A 404 28.43 9.07 -68.62
C LEU A 404 29.60 8.17 -68.22
N ALA A 405 30.19 7.43 -69.15
CA ALA A 405 31.36 6.58 -68.91
C ALA A 405 32.53 7.39 -68.35
N GLN A 406 32.80 8.57 -68.93
CA GLN A 406 33.83 9.48 -68.49
C GLN A 406 33.54 10.06 -67.10
N SER A 407 32.29 10.43 -66.80
CA SER A 407 31.94 11.02 -65.49
C SER A 407 32.00 10.01 -64.34
N LEU A 408 31.79 8.72 -64.63
CA LEU A 408 31.85 7.63 -63.66
C LEU A 408 33.22 6.93 -63.60
N GLU A 409 34.18 7.35 -64.43
CA GLU A 409 35.50 6.71 -64.59
C GLU A 409 35.42 5.20 -64.92
N VAL A 410 34.40 4.78 -65.69
CA VAL A 410 34.22 3.40 -66.14
C VAL A 410 34.35 3.29 -67.66
N SER A 411 34.67 2.10 -68.16
CA SER A 411 34.69 1.86 -69.61
C SER A 411 33.30 1.97 -70.22
N VAL A 412 33.21 2.45 -71.48
CA VAL A 412 31.95 2.49 -72.25
C VAL A 412 31.27 1.11 -72.31
N GLN A 413 32.06 0.04 -72.45
CA GLN A 413 31.57 -1.35 -72.43
C GLN A 413 30.79 -1.67 -71.16
N LYS A 414 31.22 -1.16 -70.01
CA LYS A 414 30.55 -1.39 -68.72
C LYS A 414 29.19 -0.68 -68.65
N ILE A 415 29.07 0.48 -69.30
CA ILE A 415 27.78 1.16 -69.45
C ILE A 415 26.87 0.33 -70.37
N ASP A 416 27.41 -0.23 -71.46
CA ASP A 416 26.65 -1.11 -72.35
C ASP A 416 26.16 -2.37 -71.61
N ASP A 417 26.98 -2.95 -70.72
CA ASP A 417 26.60 -4.09 -69.88
C ASP A 417 25.48 -3.72 -68.87
N TRP A 418 25.51 -2.52 -68.30
CA TRP A 418 24.41 -2.02 -67.47
C TRP A 418 23.12 -1.79 -68.27
N LEU A 419 23.24 -1.19 -69.47
CA LEU A 419 22.11 -0.93 -70.38
C LEU A 419 21.48 -2.22 -70.92
N ALA A 420 22.28 -3.28 -71.09
CA ALA A 420 21.84 -4.60 -71.49
C ALA A 420 21.34 -5.46 -70.30
N GLU A 421 21.38 -4.91 -69.09
CA GLU A 421 21.04 -5.61 -67.85
C GLU A 421 21.84 -6.93 -67.69
N THR A 422 23.10 -6.95 -68.11
CA THR A 422 24.01 -8.10 -67.96
C THR A 422 24.86 -8.02 -66.69
N GLU A 423 25.15 -6.80 -66.20
CA GLU A 423 25.79 -6.54 -64.91
C GLU A 423 24.90 -5.62 -64.05
N ALA A 424 24.86 -5.87 -62.74
CA ALA A 424 24.15 -5.01 -61.79
C ALA A 424 24.92 -3.69 -61.57
N VAL A 425 24.18 -2.60 -61.31
CA VAL A 425 24.77 -1.29 -61.09
C VAL A 425 25.13 -1.13 -59.61
N PRO A 426 26.39 -0.86 -59.25
CA PRO A 426 26.78 -0.62 -57.86
C PRO A 426 26.01 0.57 -57.25
N GLU A 427 25.67 0.48 -55.97
CA GLU A 427 24.82 1.49 -55.29
C GLU A 427 25.41 2.90 -55.32
N ASP A 428 26.74 3.01 -55.18
CA ASP A 428 27.46 4.28 -55.25
C ASP A 428 27.26 4.93 -56.63
N THR A 429 27.42 4.13 -57.69
CA THR A 429 27.23 4.56 -59.08
C THR A 429 25.78 4.91 -59.39
N GLN A 430 24.79 4.24 -58.78
CA GLN A 430 23.37 4.58 -58.99
C GLN A 430 23.05 6.03 -58.60
N ARG A 431 23.75 6.59 -57.60
CA ARG A 431 23.57 7.99 -57.21
C ARG A 431 24.09 8.92 -58.30
N ASP A 432 25.28 8.65 -58.82
CA ASP A 432 25.93 9.52 -59.79
C ASP A 432 25.20 9.49 -61.14
N ILE A 433 24.72 8.31 -61.56
CA ILE A 433 23.85 8.17 -62.73
C ILE A 433 22.56 8.98 -62.54
N SER A 434 21.92 8.90 -61.37
CA SER A 434 20.68 9.66 -61.11
C SER A 434 20.88 11.18 -61.16
N LEU A 435 22.06 11.65 -60.76
CA LEU A 435 22.45 13.05 -60.85
C LEU A 435 22.73 13.45 -62.30
N PHE A 436 23.44 12.61 -63.05
CA PHE A 436 23.78 12.84 -64.45
C PHE A 436 22.54 12.91 -65.34
N THR A 437 21.58 12.00 -65.17
CA THR A 437 20.36 11.94 -66.00
C THR A 437 19.22 12.84 -65.48
N HIS A 438 19.38 13.46 -64.30
CA HIS A 438 18.32 14.19 -63.60
C HIS A 438 17.03 13.38 -63.37
N GLN A 439 17.14 12.06 -63.17
CA GLN A 439 16.01 11.16 -62.92
C GLN A 439 16.14 10.50 -61.55
N SER A 440 15.03 10.24 -60.89
CA SER A 440 15.06 9.58 -59.57
C SER A 440 15.53 8.12 -59.67
N LYS A 441 16.26 7.62 -58.66
CA LYS A 441 16.76 6.24 -58.61
C LYS A 441 15.68 5.18 -58.88
N GLY A 442 14.46 5.40 -58.37
CA GLY A 442 13.35 4.45 -58.54
C GLY A 442 12.80 4.33 -59.97
N LEU A 443 13.09 5.29 -60.85
CA LEU A 443 12.74 5.21 -62.28
C LEU A 443 13.84 4.54 -63.10
N LEU A 444 15.10 4.69 -62.68
CA LEU A 444 16.27 4.19 -63.40
C LEU A 444 16.59 2.74 -63.07
N PHE A 445 16.38 2.34 -61.81
CA PHE A 445 16.87 1.07 -61.26
C PHE A 445 15.74 0.24 -60.68
N ARG A 446 15.77 -1.07 -60.93
CA ARG A 446 14.83 -2.04 -60.37
C ARG A 446 15.56 -3.25 -59.79
N ASP A 447 14.95 -3.87 -58.80
CA ASP A 447 15.50 -5.06 -58.12
C ASP A 447 15.27 -6.36 -58.92
N LEU A 448 14.50 -6.31 -60.02
CA LEU A 448 14.21 -7.44 -60.89
C LEU A 448 14.72 -7.16 -62.31
N LYS A 449 15.41 -8.14 -62.90
CA LYS A 449 15.80 -8.16 -64.31
C LYS A 449 14.56 -8.32 -65.20
N ALA A 450 14.46 -7.54 -66.27
CA ALA A 450 13.29 -7.51 -67.15
C ALA A 450 13.14 -8.75 -68.04
#